data_AF-A0A524ILP1-F1
#
_entry.id   AF-A0A524ILP1-F1
#
_cell.length_a   1.000
_cell.length_b   1.000
_cell.length_c   1.000
_cell.angle_alpha   90.00
_cell.angle_beta   90.00
_cell.angle_gamma   90.00
#
_symmetry.space_group_name_H-M   'P 1'
#
loop_
_entity.id
_entity.type
_entity.pdbx_description
1 polymer ?
#
loop_
_entity_poly.entity_id
_entity_poly.type
_entity_poly.pdbx_seq_one_letter_code
_entity_poly.pdbx_strand_id
1 'polypeptide(L)' 'MNTRRGWVGVTAVIAVAFVTGGSLLQSEAVDRISNATLFDLVHRYVAQRYVDQVDPDTLYEMAIDGLLAELGDPYAAY' A
#
# COMPACT_ATOMS: atom_id res chain seq x y z
N MET A 1 -4.09 -52.51 5.16
CA MET A 1 -5.13 -51.47 5.15
C MET A 1 -4.48 -50.12 5.47
N ASN A 2 -3.59 -49.63 4.60
CA ASN A 2 -2.65 -48.54 4.96
C ASN A 2 -2.70 -47.35 3.98
N THR A 3 -3.26 -47.53 2.79
CA THR A 3 -3.35 -46.50 1.74
C THR A 3 -4.29 -45.35 2.12
N ARG A 4 -5.38 -45.65 2.85
CA ARG A 4 -6.36 -44.64 3.30
C ARG A 4 -5.78 -43.66 4.34
N ARG A 5 -4.90 -44.13 5.23
CA ARG A 5 -4.19 -43.27 6.21
C ARG A 5 -3.14 -42.38 5.55
N GLY A 6 -2.46 -42.87 4.52
CA GLY A 6 -1.49 -42.07 3.76
C GLY A 6 -2.15 -40.91 3.01
N TRP A 7 -3.31 -41.15 2.40
CA TRP A 7 -4.05 -40.12 1.68
C TRP A 7 -4.52 -38.98 2.59
N VAL A 8 -5.03 -39.29 3.79
CA VAL A 8 -5.46 -38.26 4.77
C VAL A 8 -4.29 -37.33 5.15
N GLY A 9 -3.09 -37.87 5.35
CA GLY A 9 -1.91 -37.07 5.65
C GLY A 9 -1.55 -36.10 4.52
N VAL A 10 -1.58 -36.58 3.27
CA VAL A 10 -1.30 -35.74 2.09
C VAL A 10 -2.35 -34.64 1.92
N THR A 11 -3.64 -34.96 2.11
CA THR A 11 -4.70 -33.94 1.98
C THR A 11 -4.59 -32.86 3.06
N ALA A 12 -4.22 -33.24 4.29
CA ALA A 12 -4.02 -32.29 5.38
C ALA A 12 -2.85 -31.32 5.10
N VAL A 13 -1.73 -31.82 4.58
CA VAL A 13 -0.57 -30.98 4.24
C VAL A 13 -0.92 -30.00 3.11
N ILE A 14 -1.64 -30.45 2.08
CA ILE A 14 -2.09 -29.58 0.99
C ILE A 14 -3.05 -28.51 1.50
N ALA A 15 -4.04 -28.89 2.33
CA ALA A 15 -5.00 -27.94 2.88
C ALA A 15 -4.31 -26.84 3.71
N VAL A 16 -3.33 -27.20 4.55
CA VAL A 16 -2.55 -26.24 5.33
C VAL A 16 -1.75 -25.32 4.40
N ALA A 17 -1.07 -25.87 3.39
CA ALA A 17 -0.29 -25.09 2.44
C ALA A 17 -1.14 -24.11 1.60
N PHE A 18 -2.38 -24.46 1.27
CA PHE A 18 -3.30 -23.56 0.58
C PHE A 18 -3.78 -22.42 1.48
N VAL A 19 -4.03 -22.68 2.76
CA VAL A 19 -4.43 -21.65 3.72
C VAL A 19 -3.28 -20.68 4.00
N THR A 20 -2.05 -21.17 4.20
CA THR A 20 -0.88 -20.30 4.40
C THR A 20 -0.40 -19.63 3.11
N GLY A 21 -0.41 -20.33 1.98
CA GLY A 21 -0.02 -19.78 0.68
C GLY A 21 -1.00 -18.73 0.16
N GLY A 22 -2.31 -18.92 0.37
CA GLY A 22 -3.34 -17.95 -0.01
C GLY A 22 -3.31 -16.68 0.82
N SER A 23 -2.98 -16.78 2.12
CA SER A 23 -2.90 -15.61 3.01
C SER A 23 -1.74 -14.67 2.65
N LEU A 24 -0.59 -15.18 2.18
CA LEU A 24 0.57 -14.36 1.82
C LEU A 24 0.33 -13.53 0.55
N LEU A 25 -0.34 -14.12 -0.44
CA LEU A 25 -0.68 -13.41 -1.69
C LEU A 25 -1.76 -12.34 -1.46
N GLN A 26 -2.64 -12.53 -0.47
CA GLN A 26 -3.69 -11.57 -0.15
C GLN A 26 -3.15 -10.33 0.57
N SER A 27 -2.17 -10.47 1.46
CA SER A 27 -1.53 -9.32 2.13
C SER A 27 -0.81 -8.39 1.15
N GLU A 28 -0.19 -8.94 0.10
CA GLU A 28 0.50 -8.14 -0.91
C GLU A 28 -0.43 -7.44 -1.92
N ALA A 29 -1.67 -7.94 -2.08
CA ALA A 29 -2.64 -7.42 -3.04
C ALA A 29 -3.59 -6.39 -2.42
N VAL A 30 -3.90 -6.52 -1.12
CA VAL A 30 -4.81 -5.60 -0.41
C VAL A 30 -4.08 -4.32 0.05
N ASP A 31 -2.75 -4.36 0.20
CA ASP A 31 -1.97 -3.27 0.79
C ASP A 31 -1.17 -2.42 -0.23
N ARG A 32 -1.26 -2.74 -1.53
CA ARG A 32 -0.47 -2.07 -2.59
C ARG A 32 -1.23 -0.96 -3.29
N ILE A 33 -1.76 0.02 -2.54
CA ILE A 33 -1.87 1.35 -3.15
C ILE A 33 -0.46 1.93 -3.11
N SER A 34 0.17 2.09 -4.27
CA SER A 34 1.47 2.75 -4.37
C SER A 34 1.40 4.13 -3.73
N ASN A 35 2.46 4.55 -3.01
CA ASN A 35 2.57 5.90 -2.47
C ASN A 35 2.33 6.97 -3.54
N ALA A 36 2.74 6.72 -4.79
CA ALA A 36 2.49 7.62 -5.91
C ALA A 36 0.99 7.71 -6.25
N THR A 37 0.26 6.60 -6.19
CA THR A 37 -1.18 6.56 -6.42
C THR A 37 -1.96 7.21 -5.27
N LEU A 38 -1.52 6.99 -4.02
CA LEU A 38 -2.10 7.69 -2.87
C LEU A 38 -1.86 9.21 -2.98
N PHE A 39 -0.65 9.62 -3.34
CA PHE A 39 -0.33 11.03 -3.53
C PHE A 39 -1.21 11.67 -4.62
N ASP A 40 -1.33 11.05 -5.79
CA ASP A 40 -2.19 11.54 -6.87
C ASP A 40 -3.67 11.64 -6.44
N LEU A 41 -4.16 10.67 -5.67
CA LEU A 41 -5.53 10.69 -5.15
C LEU A 41 -5.75 11.86 -4.19
N VAL A 42 -4.83 12.05 -3.24
CA VAL A 42 -4.91 13.14 -2.25
C VAL A 42 -4.77 14.50 -2.94
N HIS A 43 -3.76 14.66 -3.80
CA HIS A 43 -3.52 15.89 -4.56
C HIS A 43 -4.77 16.28 -5.36
N ARG A 44 -5.35 15.35 -6.11
CA ARG A 44 -6.56 15.59 -6.90
C ARG A 44 -7.78 15.91 -6.03
N TYR A 45 -7.93 15.20 -4.91
CA TYR A 45 -9.03 15.45 -3.98
C TYR A 45 -8.95 16.87 -3.41
N VAL A 46 -7.77 17.30 -2.97
CA VAL A 46 -7.55 18.66 -2.46
C VAL A 46 -7.79 19.67 -3.58
N ALA A 47 -7.17 19.51 -4.75
CA ALA A 47 -7.32 20.44 -5.87
C ALA A 47 -8.78 20.66 -6.30
N GLN A 48 -9.61 19.62 -6.23
CA GLN A 48 -11.02 19.69 -6.69
C GLN A 48 -12.02 20.02 -5.59
N ARG A 49 -11.68 19.76 -4.32
CA ARG A 49 -12.64 19.78 -3.21
C ARG A 49 -12.27 20.73 -2.07
N TYR A 50 -11.12 21.40 -2.16
CA TYR A 50 -10.76 22.45 -1.21
C TYR A 50 -11.76 23.62 -1.28
N VAL A 51 -11.91 24.33 -0.17
CA VAL A 51 -12.90 25.42 -0.04
C VAL A 51 -12.52 26.62 -0.89
N ASP A 52 -11.23 26.90 -1.00
CA ASP A 52 -10.67 27.98 -1.81
C ASP A 52 -10.07 27.43 -3.11
N GLN A 53 -9.93 28.29 -4.11
CA GLN A 53 -9.14 27.95 -5.29
C GLN A 53 -7.67 28.04 -4.92
N VAL A 54 -6.97 26.91 -4.98
CA VAL A 54 -5.52 26.82 -4.80
C VAL A 54 -4.89 26.58 -6.16
N ASP A 55 -3.82 27.31 -6.46
CA ASP A 55 -3.05 27.09 -7.67
C ASP A 55 -2.40 25.69 -7.64
N PRO A 56 -2.42 24.93 -8.74
CA PRO A 56 -1.82 23.61 -8.79
C PRO A 56 -0.35 23.59 -8.39
N ASP A 57 0.43 24.60 -8.76
CA ASP A 57 1.86 24.65 -8.47
C ASP A 57 2.11 24.83 -6.97
N THR A 58 1.29 25.65 -6.30
CA THR A 58 1.33 25.82 -4.84
C THR A 58 1.02 24.53 -4.09
N LEU A 59 0.13 23.67 -4.62
CA LEU A 59 -0.14 22.37 -3.99
C LEU A 59 1.06 21.41 -4.07
N TYR A 60 1.84 21.48 -5.15
CA TYR A 60 3.07 20.71 -5.27
C TYR A 60 4.17 21.25 -4.36
N GLU A 61 4.32 22.57 -4.24
CA GLU A 61 5.27 23.19 -3.30
C GLU A 61 4.98 22.75 -1.86
N MET A 62 3.72 22.84 -1.41
CA MET A 62 3.35 22.39 -0.06
C MET A 62 3.59 20.89 0.18
N ALA A 63 3.43 20.07 -0.87
CA ALA A 63 3.74 18.64 -0.77
C ALA A 63 5.24 18.38 -0.66
N ILE A 64 6.07 19.14 -1.39
CA ILE A 64 7.53 19.08 -1.32
C ILE A 64 8.00 19.56 0.06
N ASP A 65 7.47 20.66 0.56
CA ASP A 65 7.78 21.20 1.88
C ASP A 65 7.48 20.18 2.99
N GLY A 66 6.32 19.53 2.93
CA GLY A 66 5.96 18.47 3.88
C GLY A 66 6.90 17.27 3.80
N LEU A 67 7.30 16.86 2.59
CA LEU A 67 8.27 15.79 2.40
C LEU A 67 9.64 16.15 2.99
N LEU A 68 10.15 17.35 2.69
CA LEU A 68 11.44 17.81 3.19
C LEU A 68 11.43 18.02 4.71
N ALA A 69 10.31 18.47 5.29
CA ALA A 69 10.16 18.58 6.74
C ALA A 69 10.28 17.22 7.45
N GLU A 70 9.73 16.15 6.85
CA GLU A 70 9.82 14.79 7.40
C GLU A 70 11.25 14.22 7.38
N LEU A 71 12.12 14.72 6.49
CA LEU A 71 13.54 14.32 6.47
C LEU A 71 14.30 14.78 7.74
N GLY A 72 13.80 15.81 8.43
CA GLY A 72 14.43 16.35 9.64
C GLY A 72 15.79 17.03 9.39
N ASP A 73 16.15 17.29 8.12
CA ASP A 73 17.38 17.96 7.73
C ASP A 73 17.10 19.46 7.51
N PRO A 74 17.65 20.36 8.36
CA PRO A 74 17.44 21.80 8.23
C PRO A 74 18.08 22.42 6.99
N TYR A 75 18.92 21.69 6.26
CA TYR A 75 19.53 22.13 5.00
C TYR A 75 18.82 21.58 3.76
N ALA A 76 17.81 20.72 3.93
CA ALA A 76 17.00 20.22 2.83
C ALA A 76 15.98 21.30 2.41
N ALA A 77 16.26 22.01 1.33
CA ALA A 77 15.41 23.06 0.77
C ALA A 77 15.21 22.89 -0.75
N TYR A 78 14.08 23.38 -1.26
CA TYR A 78 13.64 23.35 -2.67
C TYR A 78 13.58 24.77 -3.26
#